data_AF-A0A6M1TZ22-F1
#
_entry.id   AF-A0A6M1TZ22-F1
#
_cell.length_a   1.000
_cell.length_b   1.000
_cell.length_c   1.000
_cell.angle_alpha   90.00
_cell.angle_beta   90.00
_cell.angle_gamma   90.00
#
_symmetry.space_group_name_H-M   'P 1'
#
loop_
_entity.id
_entity.type
_entity.pdbx_description
1 polymer ?
#
loop_
_entity_poly.entity_id
_entity_poly.type
_entity_poly.pdbx_seq_one_letter_code
_entity_poly.pdbx_strand_id
1 'polypeptide(L)'
;MTYVLSPEAIAACQSVFVQHKNTALLIVDAVSEQTGIPAKRILSPRRDAATCRARQIVMYEARQAGLSLMQIGDALGRDHTSVMHGIRAEKKRRGA
;
A
#
# COMPACT_ATOMS: atom_id res chain seq x y z
N MET A 1 25.08 -3.29 31.03
CA MET A 1 24.11 -2.43 30.32
C MET A 1 23.11 -3.33 29.62
N THR A 2 21.89 -3.41 30.12
CA THR A 2 20.81 -4.20 29.52
C THR A 2 20.24 -3.44 28.33
N TYR A 3 20.56 -3.91 27.11
CA TYR A 3 19.98 -3.43 25.86
C TYR A 3 18.54 -3.96 25.70
N VAL A 4 17.64 -3.59 26.61
CA VAL A 4 16.25 -4.06 26.57
C VAL A 4 15.35 -2.88 26.25
N LEU A 5 14.66 -2.94 25.11
CA LEU A 5 13.61 -2.00 24.73
C LEU A 5 12.46 -2.10 25.75
N SER A 6 12.02 -0.97 26.30
CA SER A 6 10.88 -0.96 27.21
C SER A 6 9.60 -1.37 26.46
N PRO A 7 8.63 -2.03 27.13
CA PRO A 7 7.36 -2.38 26.52
C PRO A 7 6.64 -1.18 25.87
N GLU A 8 6.78 0.01 26.44
CA GLU A 8 6.19 1.26 25.92
C GLU A 8 6.83 1.68 24.59
N ALA A 9 8.16 1.55 24.46
CA ALA A 9 8.86 1.82 23.21
C ALA A 9 8.43 0.85 22.10
N ILE A 10 8.23 -0.42 22.44
CA ILE A 10 7.71 -1.44 21.50
C ILE A 10 6.28 -1.10 21.08
N ALA A 11 5.41 -0.73 22.02
CA ALA A 11 4.02 -0.36 21.75
C ALA A 11 3.92 0.88 20.84
N ALA A 12 4.79 1.87 21.04
CA ALA A 12 4.86 3.05 20.17
C ALA A 12 5.27 2.69 18.74
N CYS A 13 6.25 1.79 18.55
CA CYS A 13 6.61 1.30 17.21
C CYS A 13 5.45 0.54 16.54
N GLN A 14 4.74 -0.30 17.31
CA GLN A 14 3.60 -1.05 16.80
C GLN A 14 2.44 -0.15 16.39
N SER A 15 2.15 0.91 17.16
CA SER A 15 1.07 1.84 16.83
C SER A 15 1.35 2.53 15.49
N VAL A 16 2.59 3.00 15.27
CA VAL A 16 3.02 3.60 14.01
C VAL A 16 2.85 2.61 12.86
N PHE A 17 3.27 1.36 13.01
CA PHE A 17 3.10 0.34 11.97
C PHE A 17 1.63 0.09 11.61
N VAL A 18 0.77 -0.05 12.61
CA VAL A 18 -0.68 -0.24 12.42
C VAL A 18 -1.30 0.94 11.67
N GLN A 19 -0.91 2.17 11.99
CA GLN A 19 -1.40 3.36 11.29
C GLN A 19 -1.10 3.31 9.79
N HIS A 20 0.13 3.02 9.39
CA HIS A 20 0.49 2.95 7.96
C HIS A 20 -0.28 1.87 7.21
N LYS A 21 -0.44 0.68 7.82
CA LYS A 21 -1.23 -0.40 7.22
C LYS A 21 -2.69 0.01 7.03
N ASN A 22 -3.27 0.67 8.02
CA ASN A 22 -4.65 1.17 7.93
C ASN A 22 -4.81 2.20 6.81
N THR A 23 -3.88 3.15 6.68
CA THR A 23 -3.91 4.14 5.58
C THR A 23 -3.93 3.47 4.22
N ALA A 24 -3.08 2.45 3.99
CA ALA A 24 -3.09 1.73 2.72
C ALA A 24 -4.42 1.02 2.45
N LEU A 25 -5.04 0.42 3.46
CA LEU A 25 -6.34 -0.25 3.33
C LEU A 25 -7.48 0.73 3.05
N LEU A 26 -7.49 1.91 3.68
CA LEU A 26 -8.46 2.97 3.38
C LEU A 26 -8.36 3.42 1.92
N ILE A 27 -7.15 3.51 1.38
CA ILE A 27 -6.92 3.82 -0.04
C ILE A 27 -7.43 2.68 -0.94
N VAL A 28 -7.25 1.42 -0.53
CA VAL A 28 -7.81 0.28 -1.27
C VAL A 28 -9.33 0.38 -1.36
N ASP A 29 -9.99 0.71 -0.25
CA ASP A 29 -11.46 0.83 -0.21
C ASP A 29 -11.94 1.99 -1.09
N ALA A 30 -11.30 3.17 -0.99
CA ALA A 30 -11.62 4.31 -1.86
C ALA A 30 -11.43 3.99 -3.36
N VAL A 31 -10.36 3.27 -3.72
CA VAL A 31 -10.14 2.84 -5.12
C VAL A 31 -11.15 1.78 -5.54
N SER A 32 -11.54 0.89 -4.63
CA SER A 32 -12.57 -0.12 -4.87
C SER A 32 -13.91 0.54 -5.23
N GLU A 33 -14.32 1.55 -4.47
CA GLU A 33 -15.53 2.33 -4.73
C GLU A 33 -15.47 3.06 -6.08
N GLN A 34 -14.36 3.73 -6.38
CA GLN A 34 -14.21 4.50 -7.63
C GLN A 34 -14.12 3.63 -8.90
N THR A 35 -13.55 2.43 -8.79
CA THR A 35 -13.30 1.56 -9.96
C THR A 35 -14.32 0.45 -10.12
N GLY A 36 -15.16 0.21 -9.12
CA GLY A 36 -16.06 -0.95 -9.05
C GLY A 36 -15.34 -2.30 -8.88
N ILE A 37 -14.02 -2.30 -8.66
CA ILE A 37 -13.22 -3.52 -8.48
C ILE A 37 -13.15 -3.82 -6.98
N PRO A 38 -13.68 -4.96 -6.51
CA PRO A 38 -13.73 -5.25 -5.08
C PRO A 38 -12.35 -5.19 -4.41
N ALA A 39 -12.27 -4.61 -3.20
CA ALA A 39 -11.04 -4.56 -2.40
C ALA A 39 -10.31 -5.92 -2.30
N LYS A 40 -11.05 -7.00 -2.04
CA LYS A 40 -10.53 -8.38 -2.04
C LYS A 40 -9.84 -8.75 -3.37
N ARG A 41 -10.36 -8.28 -4.50
CA ARG A 41 -9.77 -8.52 -5.82
C ARG A 41 -8.51 -7.69 -6.02
N ILE A 42 -8.49 -6.42 -5.58
CA ILE A 42 -7.30 -5.57 -5.60
C ILE A 42 -6.14 -6.21 -4.81
N LEU A 43 -6.43 -6.72 -3.60
CA LEU A 43 -5.48 -7.41 -2.72
C LEU A 43 -5.11 -8.83 -3.20
N SER A 44 -5.92 -9.43 -4.08
CA SER A 44 -5.69 -10.80 -4.57
C SER A 44 -4.42 -10.91 -5.42
N PRO A 45 -3.88 -12.14 -5.61
CA PRO A 45 -2.76 -12.40 -6.52
C PRO A 45 -3.08 -12.15 -8.00
N ARG A 46 -4.35 -11.98 -8.40
CA ARG A 46 -4.79 -11.86 -9.80
C ARG A 46 -4.11 -10.72 -10.55
N ARG A 47 -3.83 -10.97 -11.83
CA ARG A 47 -3.06 -10.09 -12.72
C ARG A 47 -3.82 -9.63 -13.98
N ASP A 48 -5.14 -9.77 -14.01
CA ASP A 48 -5.93 -9.20 -15.11
C ASP A 48 -5.79 -7.67 -15.16
N ALA A 49 -5.95 -7.11 -16.36
CA ALA A 49 -5.66 -5.69 -16.62
C ALA A 49 -6.42 -4.74 -15.69
N ALA A 50 -7.70 -5.02 -15.42
CA ALA A 50 -8.52 -4.20 -14.54
C ALA A 50 -7.99 -4.22 -13.10
N THR A 51 -7.73 -5.41 -12.54
CA THR A 51 -7.16 -5.54 -11.19
C THR A 51 -5.78 -4.89 -11.11
N CYS A 52 -4.93 -5.09 -12.11
CA CYS A 52 -3.60 -4.46 -12.16
C CYS A 52 -3.70 -2.94 -12.18
N ARG A 53 -4.60 -2.37 -12.98
CA ARG A 53 -4.84 -0.92 -13.02
C ARG A 53 -5.26 -0.40 -11.65
N ALA A 54 -6.30 -0.97 -11.03
CA ALA A 54 -6.75 -0.51 -9.71
C ALA A 54 -5.63 -0.60 -8.67
N ARG A 55 -4.84 -1.68 -8.67
CA ARG A 55 -3.72 -1.82 -7.75
C ARG A 55 -2.63 -0.77 -7.97
N GLN A 56 -2.34 -0.41 -9.22
CA GLN A 56 -1.35 0.64 -9.53
C GLN A 56 -1.80 2.02 -9.06
N ILE A 57 -3.11 2.29 -9.08
CA ILE A 57 -3.71 3.51 -8.50
C ILE A 57 -3.46 3.51 -6.98
N VAL A 58 -3.79 2.41 -6.30
CA VAL A 58 -3.54 2.29 -4.85
C VAL A 58 -2.07 2.51 -4.53
N MET A 59 -1.15 1.90 -5.28
CA MET A 59 0.29 2.07 -5.08
C MET A 59 0.73 3.53 -5.24
N TYR A 60 0.17 4.24 -6.23
CA TYR A 60 0.45 5.66 -6.45
C TYR A 60 -0.10 6.53 -5.32
N GLU A 61 -1.40 6.42 -4.99
CA GLU A 61 -2.03 7.24 -3.95
C GLU A 61 -1.42 6.96 -2.56
N ALA A 62 -1.12 5.70 -2.24
CA ALA A 62 -0.45 5.35 -1.00
C ALA A 62 0.97 5.96 -0.92
N ARG A 63 1.66 6.09 -2.06
CA ARG A 63 2.95 6.78 -2.11
C ARG A 63 2.79 8.28 -1.88
N GLN A 64 1.76 8.90 -2.44
CA GLN A 64 1.46 10.32 -2.22
C GLN A 64 1.06 10.60 -0.76
N ALA A 65 0.44 9.62 -0.09
CA ALA A 65 0.14 9.66 1.34
C ALA A 65 1.36 9.45 2.26
N GLY A 66 2.58 9.34 1.71
CA GLY A 66 3.83 9.28 2.47
C GLY A 66 4.33 7.88 2.82
N LEU A 67 3.61 6.80 2.42
CA LEU A 67 4.06 5.44 2.72
C LEU A 67 5.31 5.06 1.90
N SER A 68 6.18 4.26 2.50
CA SER A 68 7.34 3.68 1.82
C SER A 68 6.94 2.55 0.87
N LEU A 69 7.81 2.23 -0.10
CA LEU A 69 7.55 1.12 -1.05
C LEU A 69 7.34 -0.22 -0.33
N MET A 70 8.03 -0.41 0.79
CA MET A 70 7.94 -1.63 1.59
C MET A 70 6.61 -1.68 2.36
N GLN A 71 6.20 -0.58 3.00
CA GLN A 71 4.90 -0.48 3.68
C GLN A 71 3.72 -0.71 2.74
N ILE A 72 3.78 -0.15 1.53
CA ILE A 72 2.76 -0.39 0.49
C ILE A 72 2.77 -1.86 0.05
N GLY A 73 3.97 -2.43 -0.12
CA GLY A 73 4.14 -3.83 -0.46
C GLY A 73 3.51 -4.76 0.58
N ASP A 74 3.81 -4.55 1.85
CA ASP A 74 3.28 -5.31 2.98
C ASP A 74 1.75 -5.20 3.07
N ALA A 75 1.20 -4.00 2.86
CA ALA A 75 -0.25 -3.79 2.88
C ALA A 75 -0.98 -4.49 1.71
N LEU A 76 -0.35 -4.57 0.53
CA LEU A 76 -0.94 -5.16 -0.68
C LEU A 76 -0.53 -6.62 -0.93
N GLY A 77 0.38 -7.18 -0.11
CA GLY A 77 0.98 -8.49 -0.31
C GLY A 77 1.84 -8.57 -1.59
N ARG A 78 2.67 -7.54 -1.83
CA ARG A 78 3.49 -7.39 -3.06
C ARG A 78 4.92 -6.99 -2.77
N ASP A 79 5.84 -7.41 -3.64
CA ASP A 79 7.21 -6.95 -3.57
C ASP A 79 7.31 -5.44 -3.79
N HIS A 80 8.19 -4.79 -3.03
CA HIS A 80 8.43 -3.35 -3.13
C HIS A 80 8.88 -2.92 -4.55
N THR A 81 9.51 -3.81 -5.32
CA THR A 81 9.83 -3.59 -6.74
C THR A 81 8.56 -3.55 -7.59
N SER A 82 7.59 -4.42 -7.34
CA SER A 82 6.26 -4.39 -8.00
C SER A 82 5.53 -3.09 -7.71
N VAL A 83 5.62 -2.59 -6.48
CA VAL A 83 5.08 -1.28 -6.10
C VAL A 83 5.75 -0.15 -6.88
N MET A 84 7.08 -0.15 -6.97
CA MET A 84 7.84 0.83 -7.75
C MET A 84 7.41 0.83 -9.24
N HIS A 85 7.29 -0.34 -9.85
CA HIS A 85 6.82 -0.48 -11.23
C HIS A 85 5.38 0.03 -11.39
N GLY A 86 4.51 -0.26 -10.43
CA GLY A 86 3.13 0.21 -10.45
C GLY A 86 3.01 1.74 -10.36
N ILE A 87 3.78 2.38 -9.47
CA ILE A 87 3.84 3.84 -9.34
C ILE A 87 4.33 4.48 -10.64
N ARG A 88 5.40 3.94 -11.25
CA ARG A 88 5.93 4.44 -12.53
C ARG A 88 4.91 4.33 -13.66
N ALA A 89 4.20 3.20 -13.73
CA ALA A 89 3.16 2.99 -14.73
C ALA A 89 2.02 4.00 -14.56
N GLU A 90 1.58 4.27 -13.32
CA GLU A 90 0.51 5.22 -13.05
C GLU A 90 0.94 6.68 -13.29
N LYS A 91 2.17 7.06 -12.92
CA LYS A 91 2.76 8.37 -13.28
C LYS A 91 2.72 8.63 -14.77
N LYS A 92 3.18 7.64 -15.57
CA LYS A 92 3.16 7.72 -17.03
C LYS A 92 1.76 7.97 -17.59
N ARG A 93 0.72 7.38 -16.99
CA ARG A 93 -0.68 7.61 -17.42
C ARG A 93 -1.20 8.99 -17.05
N ARG A 94 -0.75 9.55 -15.93
CA ARG A 94 -1.13 10.89 -15.46
C ARG A 94 -0.39 12.02 -16.17
N GLY A 95 0.62 11.71 -16.99
CA GLY A 95 1.42 12.72 -17.69
C GLY A 95 2.32 13.53 -16.75
N ALA A 96 2.69 12.97 -15.60
CA ALA A 96 3.52 13.59 -14.56
C ALA A 96 4.86 12.88 -14.38
#